data_AF-A0A0D5M2T8-F1
#
_entry.id   AF-A0A0D5M2T8-F1
#
_cell.length_a   1.000
_cell.length_b   1.000
_cell.length_c   1.000
_cell.angle_alpha   90.00
_cell.angle_beta   90.00
_cell.angle_gamma   90.00
#
_symmetry.space_group_name_H-M   'P 1'
#
loop_
_entity.id
_entity.type
_entity.pdbx_description
1 polymer ?
#
loop_
_entity_poly.entity_id
_entity_poly.type
_entity_poly.pdbx_seq_one_letter_code
_entity_poly.pdbx_strand_id
1 'polypeptide(L)'
;MRTTWRHCVIVISDCWSHMSTARATATAEHIDPPRSSPDLDVRELEKRTRLMRIITRLIAVSDLGSRDIARRAGLPVQKISDLLAGRLEHLGVDELHALRRTLELEAP
;
A
#
# COMPACT_ATOMS: atom_id res chain seq x y z
N MET A 1 13.98 -18.91 -4.45
CA MET A 1 13.83 -17.49 -4.06
C MET A 1 12.51 -16.83 -4.50
N ARG A 2 11.53 -17.56 -5.07
CA ARG A 2 10.20 -17.00 -5.45
C ARG A 2 9.13 -17.10 -4.34
N THR A 3 9.24 -18.10 -3.47
CA THR A 3 8.26 -18.40 -2.42
C THR A 3 8.29 -17.41 -1.25
N THR A 4 9.47 -16.91 -0.88
CA THR A 4 9.64 -15.94 0.22
C THR A 4 8.98 -14.60 -0.09
N TRP A 5 9.02 -14.17 -1.34
CA TRP A 5 8.42 -12.91 -1.77
C TRP A 5 6.89 -12.95 -1.71
N ARG A 6 6.27 -14.01 -2.25
CA ARG A 6 4.81 -14.21 -2.16
C ARG A 6 4.33 -14.35 -0.72
N HIS A 7 5.07 -15.07 0.12
CA HIS A 7 4.72 -15.23 1.53
C HIS A 7 4.80 -13.89 2.28
N CYS A 8 5.82 -13.06 2.01
CA CYS A 8 5.92 -11.71 2.57
C CYS A 8 4.71 -10.84 2.15
N VAL A 9 4.33 -10.85 0.86
CA VAL A 9 3.20 -10.05 0.36
C VAL A 9 1.89 -10.47 1.01
N ILE A 10 1.67 -11.78 1.18
CA ILE A 10 0.47 -12.33 1.84
C ILE A 10 0.44 -11.92 3.31
N VAL A 11 1.55 -12.09 4.06
CA VAL A 11 1.64 -11.71 5.48
C VAL A 11 1.38 -10.22 5.68
N ILE A 12 1.96 -9.36 4.84
CA ILE A 12 1.74 -7.91 4.90
C ILE A 12 0.29 -7.56 4.58
N SER A 13 -0.32 -8.21 3.59
CA SER A 13 -1.74 -8.03 3.27
C SER A 13 -2.65 -8.46 4.42
N ASP A 14 -2.28 -9.51 5.17
CA ASP A 14 -3.05 -10.04 6.30
C ASP A 14 -2.90 -9.19 7.57
N CYS A 15 -1.68 -8.75 7.89
CA CYS A 15 -1.40 -7.80 8.98
C CYS A 15 -2.16 -6.49 8.77
N TRP A 16 -2.23 -6.00 7.54
CA TRP A 16 -2.99 -4.79 7.23
C TRP A 16 -4.52 -5.05 7.25
N SER A 17 -4.98 -6.26 6.92
CA SER A 17 -6.41 -6.63 7.02
C SER A 17 -6.87 -6.73 8.48
N HIS A 18 -6.00 -7.15 9.41
CA HIS A 18 -6.26 -7.12 10.85
C HIS A 18 -6.29 -5.72 11.47
N MET A 19 -5.62 -4.73 10.86
CA MET A 19 -5.72 -3.33 11.29
C MET A 19 -7.06 -2.64 10.95
N SER A 20 -7.99 -3.31 10.25
CA SER A 20 -9.34 -2.78 10.00
C SER A 20 -10.36 -3.11 11.11
N THR A 21 -9.98 -3.81 12.20
CA THR A 21 -10.86 -4.12 13.33
C THR A 21 -10.23 -3.89 14.71
N ALA A 22 -9.46 -2.81 14.86
CA ALA A 22 -9.27 -2.20 16.18
C ALA A 22 -10.18 -0.97 16.28
N ARG A 23 -11.49 -1.22 16.52
CA ARG A 23 -12.35 -0.20 17.13
C ARG A 23 -11.73 0.12 18.49
N ALA A 24 -10.93 1.18 18.54
CA ALA A 24 -10.57 1.82 19.79
C ALA A 24 -11.87 2.33 20.42
N THR A 25 -12.42 1.54 21.33
CA THR A 25 -13.40 2.00 22.32
C THR A 25 -12.62 2.86 23.31
N ALA A 26 -12.58 4.16 23.03
CA ALA A 26 -12.18 5.16 24.01
C ALA A 26 -13.23 6.25 23.99
N THR A 27 -14.25 6.05 24.83
CA THR A 27 -15.05 7.13 25.41
C THR A 27 -14.12 8.21 25.96
N ALA A 28 -14.12 9.40 25.37
CA ALA A 28 -13.66 10.62 26.02
C ALA A 28 -14.39 11.80 25.38
N GLU A 29 -15.22 12.42 26.19
CA GLU A 29 -16.00 13.61 25.87
C GLU A 29 -15.10 14.82 25.60
N HIS A 30 -15.56 15.67 24.67
CA HIS A 30 -15.52 17.13 24.75
C HIS A 30 -14.18 17.81 25.08
N ILE A 31 -13.53 18.37 24.04
CA ILE A 31 -12.99 19.74 23.95
C ILE A 31 -12.61 19.95 22.47
N ASP A 32 -13.15 20.99 21.83
CA ASP A 32 -12.77 21.45 20.49
C ASP A 32 -11.60 22.46 20.62
N PRO A 33 -10.42 22.18 20.04
CA PRO A 33 -9.39 23.20 19.78
C PRO A 33 -9.33 23.53 18.28
N PRO A 34 -8.83 24.73 17.92
CA PRO A 34 -9.01 25.31 16.60
C PRO A 34 -8.35 24.45 15.51
N ARG A 35 -9.14 24.14 14.47
CA ARG A 35 -8.74 23.44 13.24
C ARG A 35 -7.59 24.19 12.55
N SER A 36 -6.37 23.74 12.78
CA SER A 36 -5.20 24.07 11.96
C SER A 36 -4.20 22.91 12.10
N SER A 37 -4.46 21.83 11.38
CA SER A 37 -3.56 20.68 11.21
C SER A 37 -3.92 19.98 9.88
N PRO A 38 -2.96 19.44 9.11
CA PRO A 38 -3.08 19.31 7.66
C PRO A 38 -4.08 18.20 7.27
N ASP A 39 -5.30 18.60 6.93
CA ASP A 39 -6.35 17.73 6.35
C ASP A 39 -5.90 17.05 5.04
N LEU A 40 -4.82 17.56 4.43
CA LEU A 40 -4.20 17.04 3.22
C LEU A 40 -3.69 15.59 3.40
N ASP A 41 -3.32 15.16 4.61
CA ASP A 41 -2.63 13.88 4.81
C ASP A 41 -3.54 12.69 5.09
N VAL A 42 -4.72 12.85 5.71
CA VAL A 42 -5.56 11.67 6.06
C VAL A 42 -6.18 11.05 4.81
N ARG A 43 -6.86 11.86 3.99
CA ARG A 43 -7.51 11.39 2.76
C ARG A 43 -6.49 10.85 1.75
N GLU A 44 -5.33 11.49 1.66
CA GLU A 44 -4.28 11.04 0.76
C GLU A 44 -3.60 9.76 1.27
N LEU A 45 -3.32 9.66 2.57
CA LEU A 45 -2.81 8.44 3.20
C LEU A 45 -3.80 7.28 3.07
N GLU A 46 -5.09 7.53 3.23
CA GLU A 46 -6.15 6.54 2.96
C GLU A 46 -6.12 6.08 1.51
N LYS A 47 -5.99 7.01 0.55
CA LYS A 47 -5.89 6.68 -0.88
C LYS A 47 -4.63 5.87 -1.18
N ARG A 48 -3.47 6.27 -0.65
CA ARG A 48 -2.18 5.57 -0.80
C ARG A 48 -2.27 4.16 -0.22
N THR A 49 -2.83 4.03 0.98
CA THR A 49 -3.08 2.77 1.67
C THR A 49 -4.00 1.85 0.85
N ARG A 50 -5.11 2.40 0.35
CA ARG A 50 -6.08 1.64 -0.44
C ARG A 50 -5.46 1.14 -1.75
N LEU A 51 -4.69 2.00 -2.43
CA LEU A 51 -3.95 1.63 -3.63
C LEU A 51 -2.91 0.55 -3.32
N MET A 52 -2.13 0.71 -2.26
CA MET A 52 -1.19 -0.30 -1.80
C MET A 52 -1.87 -1.65 -1.63
N ARG A 53 -2.99 -1.73 -0.89
CA ARG A 53 -3.75 -2.97 -0.70
C ARG A 53 -4.15 -3.64 -2.03
N ILE A 54 -4.60 -2.84 -3.00
CA ILE A 54 -4.99 -3.35 -4.32
C ILE A 54 -3.74 -3.87 -5.05
N ILE A 55 -2.68 -3.09 -5.08
CA ILE A 55 -1.42 -3.42 -5.75
C ILE A 55 -0.79 -4.66 -5.14
N THR A 56 -0.67 -4.77 -3.81
CA THR A 56 -0.11 -5.95 -3.14
C THR A 56 -0.94 -7.19 -3.44
N ARG A 57 -2.26 -7.07 -3.52
CA ARG A 57 -3.14 -8.18 -3.91
C ARG A 57 -2.94 -8.58 -5.37
N LEU A 58 -2.82 -7.60 -6.27
CA LEU A 58 -2.51 -7.85 -7.68
C LEU A 58 -1.14 -8.52 -7.85
N ILE A 59 -0.13 -8.10 -7.08
CA ILE A 59 1.20 -8.74 -7.05
C ILE A 59 1.10 -10.17 -6.54
N ALA A 60 0.29 -10.43 -5.51
CA ALA A 60 0.12 -11.78 -4.95
C ALA A 60 -0.54 -12.76 -5.94
N VAL A 61 -1.40 -12.28 -6.85
CA VAL A 61 -2.00 -13.12 -7.90
C VAL A 61 -1.18 -13.13 -9.18
N SER A 62 -0.37 -12.10 -9.44
CA SER A 62 0.51 -12.02 -10.61
C SER A 62 1.75 -12.92 -10.46
N ASP A 63 2.22 -13.52 -11.55
CA ASP A 63 3.45 -14.32 -11.56
C ASP A 63 4.72 -13.43 -11.66
N LEU A 64 4.55 -12.11 -11.69
CA LEU A 64 5.66 -11.17 -11.83
C LEU A 64 6.46 -11.02 -10.52
N GLY A 65 7.79 -11.05 -10.64
CA GLY A 65 8.71 -10.72 -9.55
C GLY A 65 8.87 -9.22 -9.35
N SER A 66 9.45 -8.82 -8.21
CA SER A 66 9.80 -7.41 -7.86
C SER A 66 10.43 -6.66 -9.01
N ARG A 67 11.43 -7.31 -9.62
CA ARG A 67 12.29 -6.72 -10.63
C ARG A 67 11.54 -6.46 -11.92
N ASP A 68 10.63 -7.36 -12.30
CA ASP A 68 9.82 -7.23 -13.48
C ASP A 68 8.76 -6.14 -13.31
N ILE A 69 8.11 -6.09 -12.15
CA ILE A 69 7.15 -5.03 -11.80
C ILE A 69 7.85 -3.67 -11.80
N ALA A 70 9.00 -3.56 -11.12
CA ALA A 70 9.80 -2.34 -11.05
C ALA A 70 10.21 -1.85 -12.46
N ARG A 71 10.75 -2.75 -13.28
CA ARG A 71 11.17 -2.46 -14.66
C ARG A 71 10.00 -1.97 -15.52
N ARG A 72 8.82 -2.60 -15.42
CA ARG A 72 7.65 -2.23 -16.22
C ARG A 72 6.97 -0.94 -15.74
N ALA A 73 6.99 -0.68 -14.44
CA ALA A 73 6.46 0.56 -13.87
C ALA A 73 7.45 1.74 -14.00
N GLY A 74 8.70 1.49 -14.43
CA GLY A 74 9.74 2.50 -14.48
C GLY A 74 10.23 2.95 -13.10
N LEU A 75 10.03 2.11 -12.08
CA LEU A 75 10.33 2.42 -10.69
C LEU A 75 11.57 1.64 -10.20
N PRO A 76 12.32 2.16 -9.22
CA PRO A 76 13.39 1.41 -8.61
C PRO A 76 12.82 0.24 -7.80
N VAL A 77 13.53 -0.90 -7.81
CA VAL A 77 13.11 -2.11 -7.08
C VAL A 77 12.93 -1.85 -5.57
N GLN A 78 13.68 -0.90 -5.01
CA GLN A 78 13.56 -0.49 -3.61
C GLN A 78 12.17 0.08 -3.29
N LYS A 79 11.53 0.79 -4.22
CA LYS A 79 10.15 1.27 -4.00
C LYS A 79 9.14 0.13 -3.94
N ILE A 80 9.38 -0.97 -4.64
CA ILE A 80 8.54 -2.17 -4.48
C ILE A 80 8.77 -2.79 -3.11
N SER A 81 10.02 -2.87 -2.67
CA SER A 81 10.34 -3.34 -1.32
C SER A 81 9.75 -2.44 -0.23
N ASP A 82 9.78 -1.12 -0.40
CA ASP A 82 9.18 -0.14 0.50
C ASP A 82 7.65 -0.25 0.54
N LEU A 83 7.00 -0.41 -0.62
CA LEU A 83 5.57 -0.71 -0.72
C LEU A 83 5.20 -1.95 0.08
N LEU A 84 5.96 -3.03 -0.09
CA LEU A 84 5.72 -4.27 0.65
C LEU A 84 6.03 -4.10 2.13
N ALA A 85 7.04 -3.31 2.50
CA ALA A 85 7.31 -2.99 3.90
C ALA A 85 6.25 -2.06 4.53
N GLY A 86 5.25 -1.61 3.78
CA GLY A 86 4.23 -0.65 4.24
C GLY A 86 4.77 0.78 4.40
N ARG A 87 5.95 1.08 3.86
CA ARG A 87 6.58 2.41 3.91
C ARG A 87 6.04 3.30 2.81
N LEU A 88 4.82 3.81 3.02
CA LEU A 88 4.15 4.72 2.08
C LEU A 88 4.72 6.14 2.08
N GLU A 89 5.58 6.48 3.06
CA GLU A 89 6.28 7.77 3.14
C GLU A 89 7.15 8.05 1.91
N HIS A 90 7.67 6.98 1.27
CA HIS A 90 8.55 7.06 0.11
C HIS A 90 7.82 6.76 -1.21
N LEU A 91 6.51 6.49 -1.18
CA LEU A 91 5.70 6.18 -2.34
C LEU A 91 4.59 7.21 -2.55
N GLY A 92 4.68 7.90 -3.69
CA GLY A 92 3.64 8.81 -4.13
C GLY A 92 2.39 8.09 -4.64
N VAL A 93 1.27 8.81 -4.64
CA VAL A 93 0.00 8.34 -5.25
C VAL A 93 0.20 8.03 -6.73
N ASP A 94 0.99 8.83 -7.45
CA ASP A 94 1.26 8.62 -8.88
C ASP A 94 2.04 7.34 -9.14
N GLU A 95 3.01 7.01 -8.28
CA GLU A 95 3.81 5.79 -8.39
C GLU A 95 2.96 4.55 -8.12
N LEU A 96 2.08 4.64 -7.13
CA LEU A 96 1.08 3.61 -6.86
C LEU A 96 0.13 3.43 -8.05
N HIS A 97 -0.31 4.52 -8.68
CA HIS A 97 -1.13 4.45 -9.89
C HIS A 97 -0.39 3.84 -11.08
N ALA A 98 0.90 4.16 -11.26
CA ALA A 98 1.74 3.54 -12.28
C ALA A 98 1.82 2.02 -12.06
N LEU A 99 2.11 1.59 -10.83
CA LEU A 99 2.13 0.16 -10.47
C LEU A 99 0.79 -0.52 -10.71
N ARG A 100 -0.31 0.11 -10.31
CA ARG A 100 -1.66 -0.41 -10.57
C ARG A 100 -1.90 -0.59 -12.06
N ARG A 101 -1.60 0.39 -12.90
CA ARG A 101 -1.78 0.29 -14.35
C ARG A 101 -0.91 -0.80 -14.97
N THR A 102 0.33 -0.93 -14.52
CA THR A 102 1.23 -2.00 -14.96
C THR A 102 0.69 -3.39 -14.62
N LEU A 103 0.11 -3.56 -13.44
CA LEU A 103 -0.44 -4.84 -12.98
C LEU A 103 -1.82 -5.13 -13.59
N GLU A 104 -2.64 -4.10 -13.83
CA GLU A 104 -3.92 -4.24 -14.53
C GLU A 104 -3.74 -4.66 -15.99
N LEU A 105 -2.65 -4.25 -16.64
CA LEU A 105 -2.30 -4.71 -18.00
C LEU A 105 -1.92 -6.19 -18.07
N GLU A 106 -1.56 -6.82 -16.95
CA GLU A 106 -1.23 -8.24 -16.87
C GLU A 106 -2.40 -9.11 -16.40
N ALA A 107 -3.47 -8.49 -15.89
CA ALA A 107 -4.71 -9.19 -15.59
C ALA A 107 -5.52 -9.34 -16.90
N PRO A 108 -5.78 -10.57 -17.37
CA PRO A 108 -6.55 -10.82 -18.59
C PRO A 108 -8.02 -10.40 -18.46
#